data_AF-A0A656GLI6-F1
#
_entry.id   AF-A0A656GLI6-F1
#
_cell.length_a   1.000
_cell.length_b   1.000
_cell.length_c   1.000
_cell.angle_alpha   90.00
_cell.angle_beta   90.00
_cell.angle_gamma   90.00
#
_symmetry.space_group_name_H-M   'P 1'
#
loop_
_entity.id
_entity.type
_entity.pdbx_description
1 polymer ?
#
loop_
_entity_poly.entity_id
_entity_poly.type
_entity_poly.pdbx_seq_one_letter_code
_entity_poly.pdbx_strand_id
1 'polypeptide(L)' 'GQAQGMLEGQRERLMAQISADLNNTLLYVYRDLSDPELEEFSTFAESPEGKAYYQAALAAIRAGLAG' A
#
# COMPACT_ATOMS: atom_id res chain seq x y z
N GLY A 1 9.38 -23.72 -14.97
CA GLY A 1 8.75 -24.07 -13.68
C GLY A 1 7.24 -23.91 -13.80
N GLN A 2 6.48 -25.00 -13.88
CA GLN A 2 5.00 -24.94 -13.95
C GLN A 2 4.38 -24.34 -12.67
N ALA A 3 5.03 -24.51 -11.52
CA ALA A 3 4.62 -23.88 -10.26
C ALA A 3 4.74 -22.34 -10.26
N GLN A 4 5.74 -21.77 -10.95
CA GLN A 4 5.91 -20.31 -11.03
C GLN A 4 4.78 -19.65 -11.82
N GLY A 5 4.37 -20.22 -12.96
CA GLY A 5 3.25 -19.67 -13.74
C GLY A 5 1.90 -19.74 -13.00
N MET A 6 1.70 -20.74 -12.13
CA MET A 6 0.51 -20.82 -11.27
C MET A 6 0.51 -19.77 -10.16
N LEU A 7 1.67 -19.50 -9.54
CA LEU A 7 1.84 -18.46 -8.51
C LEU A 7 1.63 -17.06 -9.09
N GLU A 8 2.12 -16.82 -10.30
CA GLU A 8 1.98 -15.53 -10.99
C GLU A 8 0.52 -15.23 -11.33
N GLY A 9 -0.21 -16.23 -11.84
CA GLY A 9 -1.66 -16.12 -12.07
C GLY A 9 -2.50 -15.97 -10.78
N GLN A 10 -2.07 -16.57 -9.67
CA GLN A 10 -2.69 -16.31 -8.35
C GLN A 10 -2.43 -14.87 -7.90
N ARG A 11 -1.21 -14.36 -8.08
CA ARG A 11 -0.84 -12.98 -7.76
C ARG A 11 -1.65 -11.97 -8.56
N GLU A 12 -1.81 -12.19 -9.86
CA GLU A 12 -2.63 -11.32 -10.72
C GLU A 12 -4.09 -11.28 -10.29
N ARG A 13 -4.69 -12.43 -9.98
CA ARG A 13 -6.07 -12.49 -9.48
C ARG A 13 -6.25 -11.79 -8.14
N LEU A 14 -5.29 -11.96 -7.24
CA LEU A 14 -5.29 -11.25 -5.95
C LEU A 14 -5.17 -9.74 -6.17
N MET A 15 -4.27 -9.29 -7.04
CA MET A 15 -4.13 -7.86 -7.36
C MET A 15 -5.38 -7.29 -8.01
N ALA A 16 -6.06 -8.05 -8.86
CA ALA A 16 -7.34 -7.64 -9.45
C ALA A 16 -8.45 -7.49 -8.40
N GLN A 17 -8.53 -8.41 -7.43
CA GLN A 17 -9.48 -8.32 -6.31
C GLN A 17 -9.17 -7.14 -5.39
N ILE A 18 -7.91 -6.97 -5.00
CA ILE A 18 -7.48 -5.82 -4.19
C ILE A 18 -7.77 -4.51 -4.95
N SER A 19 -7.48 -4.45 -6.25
CA SER A 19 -7.72 -3.25 -7.06
C SER A 19 -9.20 -2.91 -7.17
N ALA A 20 -10.08 -3.92 -7.28
CA ALA A 20 -11.53 -3.72 -7.34
C ALA A 20 -12.08 -3.08 -6.06
N ASP A 21 -11.52 -3.44 -4.90
CA ASP A 21 -11.92 -2.92 -3.59
C ASP A 21 -10.99 -1.82 -3.05
N LEU A 22 -9.95 -1.44 -3.80
CA LEU A 22 -8.91 -0.52 -3.33
C LEU A 22 -9.50 0.83 -2.96
N ASN A 23 -10.37 1.37 -3.81
CA ASN A 23 -11.04 2.65 -3.55
C ASN A 23 -11.91 2.58 -2.29
N ASN A 24 -12.68 1.51 -2.11
CA ASN A 24 -13.50 1.31 -0.90
C ASN A 24 -12.62 1.15 0.35
N THR A 25 -11.49 0.48 0.22
CA THR A 25 -10.51 0.29 1.29
C THR A 25 -9.87 1.61 1.69
N LEU A 26 -9.42 2.42 0.73
CA LEU A 26 -8.84 3.74 0.99
C LEU A 26 -9.89 4.69 1.58
N LEU A 27 -11.12 4.69 1.04
CA LEU A 27 -12.23 5.44 1.62
C LEU A 27 -12.50 5.03 3.06
N TYR A 28 -12.42 3.73 3.38
CA TYR A 28 -12.60 3.24 4.75
C TYR A 28 -11.46 3.67 5.68
N VAL A 29 -10.21 3.57 5.24
CA VAL A 29 -9.02 3.94 6.04
C VAL A 29 -8.98 5.43 6.35
N TYR A 30 -9.40 6.25 5.40
CA TYR A 30 -9.35 7.71 5.53
C TYR A 30 -10.68 8.36 5.90
N ARG A 31 -11.75 7.58 6.14
CA ARG A 31 -13.10 8.10 6.42
C ARG A 31 -13.18 9.04 7.63
N ASP A 32 -12.26 8.86 8.57
CA ASP A 32 -12.24 9.60 9.83
C ASP A 32 -11.38 10.87 9.72
N LEU A 33 -10.73 11.11 8.56
CA LEU A 33 -10.03 12.35 8.25
C LEU A 33 -10.98 13.36 7.61
N SER A 34 -10.91 14.60 8.07
CA SER A 34 -11.53 15.75 7.43
C SER A 34 -10.83 16.15 6.13
N ASP A 35 -11.48 16.94 5.29
CA ASP A 35 -10.89 17.41 4.02
C ASP A 35 -9.51 18.09 4.20
N PRO A 36 -9.29 18.97 5.20
CA PRO A 36 -7.96 19.54 5.45
C PRO A 36 -6.91 18.49 5.86
N GLU A 37 -7.29 17.49 6.67
CA GLU A 37 -6.37 16.43 7.09
C GLU A 37 -6.00 15.50 5.93
N LEU A 38 -6.93 15.27 5.00
CA LEU A 38 -6.66 14.55 3.75
C LEU A 38 -5.66 15.31 2.87
N GLU A 39 -5.79 16.62 2.76
CA GLU A 39 -4.87 17.48 2.01
C GLU A 39 -3.47 17.50 2.64
N GLU A 40 -3.37 17.64 3.97
CA GLU A 40 -2.10 17.56 4.70
C GLU A 40 -1.43 16.20 4.53
N PHE A 41 -2.21 15.11 4.63
CA PHE A 41 -1.71 13.77 4.40
C PHE A 41 -1.16 13.60 2.98
N SER A 42 -1.92 14.03 1.97
CA SER A 42 -1.49 13.94 0.56
C SER A 42 -0.23 14.75 0.32
N THR A 43 -0.17 15.98 0.84
CA THR A 43 0.99 16.87 0.72
C THR A 43 2.23 16.26 1.35
N PHE A 44 2.10 15.68 2.56
CA PHE A 44 3.20 14.98 3.21
C PHE A 44 3.64 13.74 2.43
N ALA A 45 2.70 12.89 2.01
CA ALA A 45 3.00 11.65 1.29
C ALA A 45 3.74 11.90 -0.04
N GLU A 46 3.47 13.02 -0.70
CA GLU A 46 4.14 13.43 -1.94
C GLU A 46 5.51 14.08 -1.72
N SER A 47 5.79 14.55 -0.50
CA SER A 47 7.05 15.22 -0.14
C SER A 47 8.25 14.27 -0.18
N PRO A 48 9.49 14.80 -0.29
CA PRO A 48 10.70 14.00 -0.15
C PRO A 48 10.78 13.24 1.18
N GLU A 49 10.37 13.88 2.27
CA GLU A 49 10.37 13.32 3.62
C GLU A 49 9.34 12.20 3.77
N GLY A 50 8.12 12.39 3.25
CA GLY A 50 7.09 11.34 3.26
C GLY A 50 7.54 10.10 2.49
N LYS A 51 8.14 10.28 1.30
CA LYS A 51 8.72 9.18 0.53
C LYS A 51 9.83 8.45 1.28
N ALA A 52 10.73 9.19 1.94
CA ALA A 52 11.80 8.61 2.75
C ALA A 52 11.24 7.84 3.96
N TYR A 53 10.22 8.36 4.62
CA TYR A 53 9.52 7.69 5.72
C TYR A 53 8.92 6.34 5.28
N TYR A 54 8.20 6.31 4.15
CA TYR A 54 7.63 5.06 3.62
C TYR A 54 8.70 4.03 3.27
N GLN A 55 9.82 4.45 2.69
CA GLN A 55 10.94 3.55 2.39
C GLN A 55 11.55 2.95 3.66
N ALA A 56 11.73 3.75 4.70
CA ALA A 56 12.25 3.28 5.99
C ALA A 56 11.28 2.30 6.68
N ALA A 57 9.98 2.60 6.69
CA ALA A 57 8.95 1.71 7.24
C ALA A 57 8.92 0.36 6.49
N LEU A 58 8.98 0.39 5.15
CA LEU A 58 9.04 -0.82 4.35
C LEU A 58 10.29 -1.65 4.62
N ALA A 59 11.45 -1.00 4.80
CA ALA A 59 12.69 -1.68 5.17
C ALA A 59 12.56 -2.36 6.56
N ALA A 60 11.96 -1.69 7.53
CA ALA A 60 11.74 -2.24 8.87
C ALA A 60 10.80 -3.47 8.85
N ILE A 61 9.70 -3.41 8.09
CA ILE A 61 8.78 -4.56 7.93
C ILE A 61 9.53 -5.76 7.31
N ARG A 62 10.32 -5.52 6.27
CA ARG A 62 11.11 -6.58 5.62
C ARG A 62 12.14 -7.18 6.56
N ALA A 63 12.80 -6.36 7.37
CA ALA A 63 13.75 -6.82 8.37
C ALA A 63 13.06 -7.71 9.43
N GLY A 64 11.86 -7.32 9.88
CA GLY A 64 11.08 -8.11 10.85
C GLY A 64 10.54 -9.44 10.31
N LEU A 65 10.30 -9.55 9.00
CA LEU A 65 9.85 -10.79 8.34
C LEU A 65 10.99 -11.76 7.99
N ALA A 66 12.23 -11.27 7.98
CA ALA A 66 13.42 -12.06 7.68
C ALA A 66 14.09 -12.66 8.93
N GLY A 67 13.63 -12.28 10.13
CA GLY A 67 14.06 -12.82 11.43
C GLY A 67 13.07 -13.83 11.98
#